data_AF-A0A7X6VEC5-F1
#
_entry.id   AF-A0A7X6VEC5-F1
#
_cell.length_a   1.000
_cell.length_b   1.000
_cell.length_c   1.000
_cell.angle_alpha   90.00
_cell.angle_beta   90.00
_cell.angle_gamma   90.00
#
_symmetry.space_group_name_H-M   'P 1'
#
loop_
_entity.id
_entity.type
_entity.pdbx_description
1 polymer ?
#
loop_
_entity_poly.entity_id
_entity_poly.type
_entity_poly.pdbx_seq_one_letter_code
_entity_poly.pdbx_strand_id
1 'polypeptide(L)'
;VMVSESIVELDEHSERHHYNRIKADKFTGGTFNTDLMNDLPVKGRAEFRILYRKKCAEIDHCAIGLLSLALRDLGTENMTVGSGEIIGRGRFRADNMEIEDEGEIISIDFIRKSIYGKEKLQTYIDSIKLFNNRKEASKDE
;
A
#
# COMPACT_ATOMS: atom_id res chain seq x y z
N VAL A 1 -11.65 -0.95 7.85
CA VAL A 1 -11.13 -0.45 6.55
C VAL A 1 -11.62 -1.42 5.50
N MET A 2 -12.27 -0.95 4.45
CA MET A 2 -12.68 -1.78 3.31
C MET A 2 -11.98 -1.20 2.08
N VAL A 3 -11.06 -1.97 1.48
CA VAL A 3 -10.51 -1.60 0.17
C VAL A 3 -11.60 -1.97 -0.83
N SER A 4 -12.15 -0.94 -1.49
CA SER A 4 -13.36 -1.12 -2.30
C SER A 4 -13.01 -1.37 -3.76
N GLU A 5 -11.90 -0.80 -4.24
CA GLU A 5 -11.50 -0.97 -5.63
C GLU A 5 -9.99 -0.71 -5.79
N SER A 6 -9.33 -1.58 -6.54
CA SER A 6 -8.02 -1.31 -7.11
C SER A 6 -8.19 -1.28 -8.61
N ILE A 7 -8.01 -0.12 -9.22
CA ILE A 7 -8.10 0.03 -10.68
C ILE A 7 -6.71 -0.22 -11.23
N VAL A 8 -6.58 -1.23 -12.08
CA VAL A 8 -5.35 -1.51 -12.83
C VAL A 8 -5.61 -1.12 -14.27
N GLU A 9 -5.03 0.00 -14.69
CA GLU A 9 -4.99 0.37 -16.10
C GLU A 9 -3.91 -0.48 -16.78
N LEU A 10 -4.38 -1.54 -17.42
CA LEU A 10 -3.58 -2.33 -18.35
C LEU A 10 -3.35 -1.46 -19.59
N ASP A 11 -2.09 -1.20 -19.91
CA ASP A 11 -1.70 -0.51 -21.15
C ASP A 11 -2.38 -1.20 -22.34
N GLU A 12 -2.81 -0.46 -23.37
CA GLU A 12 -3.47 -1.04 -24.57
C GLU A 12 -2.57 -2.03 -25.35
N HIS A 13 -1.29 -2.14 -24.97
CA HIS A 13 -0.31 -3.10 -25.46
C HIS A 13 0.14 -4.12 -24.39
N SER A 14 -0.45 -4.10 -23.20
CA SER A 14 -0.21 -5.08 -22.15
C SER A 14 -1.10 -6.29 -22.36
N GLU A 15 -0.63 -7.21 -23.20
CA GLU A 15 -1.14 -8.58 -23.16
C GLU A 15 -0.98 -9.09 -21.71
N ARG A 16 -2.00 -9.81 -21.20
CA ARG A 16 -1.88 -10.52 -19.92
C ARG A 16 -0.69 -11.47 -20.04
N HIS A 17 0.48 -11.06 -19.57
CA HIS A 17 1.67 -11.86 -19.66
C HIS A 17 1.54 -13.03 -18.69
N HIS A 18 1.20 -14.19 -19.22
CA HIS A 18 1.30 -15.45 -18.50
C HIS A 18 2.78 -15.78 -18.35
N TYR A 19 3.29 -15.69 -17.13
CA TYR A 19 4.66 -16.10 -16.81
C TYR A 19 4.66 -17.54 -16.32
N ASN A 20 5.16 -18.43 -17.17
CA ASN A 20 5.41 -19.81 -16.78
C ASN A 20 6.72 -19.85 -15.97
N ARG A 21 6.63 -20.33 -14.73
CA ARG A 21 7.77 -20.53 -13.85
C ARG A 21 8.01 -22.02 -13.68
N ILE A 22 9.27 -22.41 -13.72
CA ILE A 22 9.73 -23.77 -13.42
C ILE A 22 10.70 -23.73 -12.25
N LYS A 23 10.76 -24.82 -11.50
CA LYS A 23 11.84 -25.06 -10.55
C LYS A 23 12.85 -26.01 -11.20
N ALA A 24 14.07 -25.51 -11.41
CA ALA A 24 15.18 -26.32 -11.91
C ALA A 24 15.88 -27.04 -10.75
N ASP A 25 16.13 -28.33 -10.92
CA ASP A 25 17.00 -29.09 -10.04
C ASP A 25 18.46 -28.71 -10.30
N LYS A 26 19.14 -28.25 -9.25
CA LYS A 26 20.53 -27.77 -9.31
C LYS A 26 21.55 -28.90 -9.56
N PHE A 27 21.19 -30.14 -9.28
CA PHE A 27 22.09 -31.30 -9.46
C PHE A 27 21.95 -31.92 -10.84
N THR A 28 20.72 -32.06 -11.34
CA THR A 28 20.45 -32.73 -12.62
C THR A 28 20.26 -31.76 -13.79
N GLY A 29 20.06 -30.47 -13.52
CA GLY A 29 19.73 -29.46 -14.53
C GLY A 29 18.34 -29.64 -15.17
N GLY A 30 17.59 -30.66 -14.76
CA GLY A 30 16.22 -30.91 -15.20
C GLY A 30 15.19 -30.10 -14.40
N THR A 31 13.91 -30.22 -14.78
CA THR A 31 12.80 -29.64 -14.02
C THR A 31 12.25 -30.64 -13.01
N PHE A 32 11.82 -30.20 -11.83
CA PHE A 32 11.02 -31.05 -10.96
C PHE A 32 9.68 -31.39 -11.63
N ASN A 33 9.25 -32.66 -11.57
CA ASN A 33 8.17 -33.25 -12.38
C ASN A 33 6.76 -32.66 -12.20
N THR A 34 6.57 -31.59 -11.43
CA THR A 34 5.25 -30.95 -11.17
C THR A 34 5.29 -29.43 -10.99
N ASP A 35 6.42 -28.76 -11.24
CA ASP A 35 6.63 -27.36 -10.81
C ASP A 35 6.39 -26.31 -11.92
N LEU A 36 5.51 -26.57 -12.89
CA LEU A 36 5.07 -25.54 -13.84
C LEU A 36 4.00 -24.66 -13.19
N MET A 37 4.37 -23.45 -12.77
CA MET A 37 3.46 -22.46 -12.19
C MET A 37 3.16 -21.37 -13.21
N ASN A 38 1.89 -20.98 -13.34
CA ASN A 38 1.49 -19.88 -14.22
C ASN A 38 1.12 -18.68 -13.35
N ASP A 39 1.95 -17.64 -13.38
CA ASP A 39 1.70 -16.39 -12.67
C ASP A 39 1.19 -15.31 -13.63
N LEU A 40 0.20 -14.52 -13.16
CA LEU A 40 -0.32 -13.33 -13.83
C LEU A 40 0.00 -12.09 -12.98
N PRO A 41 1.24 -11.56 -13.04
CA PRO A 41 1.58 -10.36 -12.30
C PRO A 41 0.87 -9.14 -12.90
N VAL A 42 0.42 -8.24 -12.03
CA VAL A 42 -0.03 -6.90 -12.43
C VAL A 42 1.19 -6.10 -12.88
N LYS A 43 1.14 -5.56 -14.09
CA LYS A 43 2.16 -4.68 -14.67
C LYS A 43 1.45 -3.52 -15.35
N GLY A 44 1.83 -2.29 -15.01
CA GLY A 44 1.20 -1.09 -15.55
C GLY A 44 0.87 -0.07 -14.47
N ARG A 45 -0.02 0.85 -14.79
CA ARG A 45 -0.51 1.85 -13.85
C ARG A 45 -1.56 1.23 -12.94
N ALA A 46 -1.45 1.53 -11.64
CA ALA A 46 -2.39 1.06 -10.64
C ALA A 46 -2.80 2.23 -9.74
N GLU A 47 -4.09 2.26 -9.41
CA GLU A 47 -4.68 3.20 -8.45
C GLU A 47 -5.32 2.40 -7.31
N PHE A 48 -5.03 2.79 -6.07
CA PHE A 48 -5.65 2.20 -4.87
C PHE A 48 -6.69 3.14 -4.31
N ARG A 49 -7.96 2.70 -4.22
CA ARG A 49 -9.04 3.44 -3.55
C ARG A 49 -9.41 2.76 -2.24
N ILE A 50 -9.13 3.45 -1.14
CA ILE A 50 -9.32 2.92 0.21
C ILE A 50 -10.45 3.69 0.90
N LEU A 51 -11.50 2.97 1.29
CA LEU A 51 -12.61 3.53 2.04
C LEU A 51 -12.52 3.13 3.51
N TYR A 52 -12.48 4.14 4.37
CA TYR A 52 -12.51 3.97 5.82
C TYR A 52 -13.85 4.44 6.37
N ARG A 53 -14.61 3.52 6.98
CA ARG A 53 -15.86 3.85 7.65
C ARG A 53 -15.56 4.36 9.06
N LYS A 54 -15.80 5.66 9.27
CA LYS A 54 -15.69 6.35 10.55
C LYS A 54 -16.58 5.74 11.63
N LYS A 55 -16.13 5.84 12.89
CA LYS A 55 -16.83 5.39 14.09
C LYS A 55 -16.85 6.47 15.17
N CYS A 56 -15.68 6.92 15.61
CA CYS A 56 -15.54 8.00 16.58
C CYS A 56 -14.24 8.76 16.33
N ALA A 57 -14.27 10.08 16.54
CA ALA A 57 -13.22 10.99 16.11
C ALA A 57 -11.81 10.58 16.56
N GLU A 58 -11.64 10.13 17.82
CA GLU A 58 -10.32 9.74 18.33
C GLU A 58 -9.73 8.53 17.59
N ILE A 59 -10.52 7.46 17.41
CA ILE A 59 -10.08 6.26 16.71
C ILE A 59 -9.93 6.55 15.21
N ASP A 60 -10.81 7.37 14.66
CA ASP A 60 -10.83 7.70 13.24
C ASP A 60 -9.59 8.51 12.86
N HIS A 61 -9.20 9.52 13.65
CA HIS A 61 -7.99 10.31 13.41
C HIS A 61 -6.73 9.44 13.48
N CYS A 62 -6.67 8.53 14.46
CA CYS A 62 -5.55 7.60 14.60
C CYS A 62 -5.48 6.63 13.41
N ALA A 63 -6.63 6.10 12.98
CA ALA A 63 -6.72 5.20 11.84
C ALA A 63 -6.32 5.90 10.53
N ILE A 64 -6.81 7.12 10.28
CA ILE A 64 -6.44 7.92 9.11
C ILE A 64 -4.93 8.21 9.13
N GLY A 65 -4.37 8.57 10.28
CA GLY A 65 -2.93 8.79 10.44
C GLY A 65 -2.10 7.53 10.13
N LEU A 66 -2.47 6.38 10.69
CA LEU A 66 -1.79 5.10 10.44
C LEU A 66 -1.87 4.70 8.96
N LEU A 67 -3.04 4.83 8.34
CA LEU A 67 -3.22 4.58 6.92
C LEU A 67 -2.35 5.51 6.08
N SER A 68 -2.28 6.79 6.44
CA SER A 68 -1.45 7.78 5.73
C SER A 68 0.02 7.39 5.74
N LEU A 69 0.55 6.93 6.88
CA LEU A 69 1.93 6.47 7.00
C LEU A 69 2.19 5.18 6.21
N ALA A 70 1.29 4.19 6.32
CA ALA A 70 1.43 2.93 5.61
C ALA A 70 1.36 3.12 4.08
N LEU A 71 0.45 3.97 3.60
CA LEU A 71 0.29 4.27 2.17
C LEU A 71 1.43 5.14 1.64
N ARG A 72 1.99 6.04 2.46
CA ARG A 72 3.23 6.73 2.12
C ARG A 72 4.38 5.73 1.93
N ASP A 73 4.55 4.77 2.84
CA ASP A 73 5.63 3.79 2.75
C ASP A 73 5.45 2.86 1.54
N LEU A 74 4.20 2.54 1.22
CA LEU A 74 3.87 1.86 -0.03
C LEU A 74 4.22 2.71 -1.26
N GLY A 75 3.77 3.97 -1.33
CA GLY A 75 3.99 4.87 -2.47
C GLY A 75 5.43 5.29 -2.69
N THR A 76 6.29 5.18 -1.67
CA THR A 76 7.73 5.48 -1.71
C THR A 76 8.61 4.24 -1.91
N GLU A 77 8.01 3.10 -2.29
CA GLU A 77 8.69 1.81 -2.55
C GLU A 77 9.39 1.19 -1.32
N ASN A 78 9.19 1.77 -0.12
CA ASN A 78 9.73 1.27 1.15
C ASN A 78 9.04 -0.02 1.61
N MET A 79 7.83 -0.27 1.12
CA MET A 79 7.06 -1.50 1.40
C MET A 79 6.64 -2.17 0.09
N THR A 80 6.63 -3.50 0.08
CA THR A 80 6.09 -4.30 -1.04
C THR A 80 4.67 -4.77 -0.73
N VAL A 81 3.85 -4.93 -1.78
CA VAL A 81 2.49 -5.45 -1.68
C VAL A 81 2.35 -6.76 -2.45
N GLY A 82 1.69 -7.73 -1.81
CA GLY A 82 1.46 -9.05 -2.37
C GLY A 82 2.65 -9.99 -2.18
N SER A 83 2.68 -11.07 -2.97
CA SER A 83 3.73 -12.09 -2.90
C SER A 83 4.75 -11.92 -4.04
N GLY A 84 5.96 -12.44 -3.83
CA GLY A 84 7.01 -12.43 -4.86
C GLY A 84 8.03 -11.30 -4.74
N GLU A 85 8.17 -10.68 -3.57
CA GLU A 85 9.25 -9.72 -3.28
C GLU A 85 10.64 -10.28 -3.65
N ILE A 86 10.89 -11.56 -3.32
CA ILE A 86 12.18 -12.25 -3.57
C ILE A 86 12.55 -12.27 -5.05
N ILE A 87 11.56 -12.17 -5.94
CA ILE A 87 11.75 -12.11 -7.40
C ILE A 87 11.47 -10.72 -7.97
N GLY A 88 11.45 -9.69 -7.12
CA GLY A 88 11.30 -8.28 -7.52
C GLY A 88 9.85 -7.80 -7.74
N ARG A 89 8.83 -8.59 -7.36
CA ARG A 89 7.41 -8.19 -7.52
C ARG A 89 6.89 -7.41 -6.31
N GLY A 90 5.76 -6.72 -6.51
CA GLY A 90 5.06 -6.00 -5.45
C GLY A 90 5.61 -4.61 -5.14
N ARG A 91 6.52 -4.09 -5.98
CA ARG A 91 6.97 -2.69 -5.90
C ARG A 91 5.91 -1.78 -6.49
N PHE A 92 5.61 -0.71 -5.76
CA PHE A 92 4.64 0.30 -6.17
C PHE A 92 5.24 1.67 -5.91
N ARG A 93 5.19 2.54 -6.91
CA ARG A 93 5.60 3.93 -6.78
C ARG A 93 4.40 4.81 -7.07
N ALA A 94 4.03 5.63 -6.11
CA ALA A 94 2.95 6.60 -6.29
C ALA A 94 3.51 7.91 -6.86
N ASP A 95 2.76 8.52 -7.76
CA ASP A 95 3.02 9.89 -8.20
C ASP A 95 2.35 10.89 -7.23
N ASN A 96 1.13 10.58 -6.80
CA ASN A 96 0.35 11.37 -5.83
C ASN A 96 -0.43 10.47 -4.86
N MET A 97 -0.91 11.07 -3.76
CA MET A 97 -1.87 10.49 -2.83
C MET A 97 -2.81 11.58 -2.33
N GLU A 98 -4.10 11.28 -2.29
CA GLU A 98 -5.13 12.18 -1.80
C GLU A 98 -5.90 11.55 -0.63
N ILE A 99 -6.18 12.36 0.37
CA ILE A 99 -7.02 12.00 1.52
C ILE A 99 -8.15 13.01 1.57
N GLU A 100 -9.36 12.53 1.34
CA GLU A 100 -10.58 13.33 1.52
C GLU A 100 -11.17 13.00 2.88
N ASP A 101 -11.31 14.02 3.73
CA ASP A 101 -11.98 13.89 5.01
C ASP A 101 -12.85 15.10 5.35
N GLU A 102 -14.15 14.84 5.57
CA GLU A 102 -15.17 15.85 5.89
C GLU A 102 -15.21 17.03 4.91
N GLY A 103 -14.97 16.76 3.62
CA GLY A 103 -14.98 17.76 2.55
C GLY A 103 -13.68 18.55 2.41
N GLU A 104 -12.67 18.27 3.23
CA GLU A 104 -11.33 18.80 3.04
C GLU A 104 -10.42 17.77 2.39
N ILE A 105 -9.56 18.24 1.48
CA ILE A 105 -8.65 17.39 0.72
C ILE A 105 -7.21 17.70 1.13
N ILE A 106 -6.50 16.65 1.54
CA ILE A 106 -5.05 16.66 1.75
C ILE A 106 -4.43 15.98 0.53
N SER A 107 -3.45 16.62 -0.10
CA SER A 107 -2.77 16.07 -1.27
C SER A 107 -1.27 16.00 -1.02
N ILE A 108 -0.69 14.85 -1.33
CA ILE A 108 0.73 14.56 -1.20
C ILE A 108 1.26 14.27 -2.60
N ASP A 109 2.16 15.14 -3.07
CA ASP A 109 2.89 14.94 -4.32
C ASP A 109 4.25 14.34 -4.00
N PHE A 110 4.45 13.07 -4.36
CA PHE A 110 5.69 12.34 -4.08
C PHE A 110 6.83 12.75 -5.01
N ILE A 111 6.52 13.24 -6.21
CA ILE A 111 7.51 13.69 -7.20
C ILE A 111 8.11 15.03 -6.76
N ARG A 112 7.25 15.99 -6.43
CA ARG A 112 7.65 17.35 -6.00
C ARG A 112 7.98 17.43 -4.51
N LYS A 113 7.67 16.37 -3.75
CA LYS A 113 7.86 16.30 -2.29
C LYS A 113 7.13 17.43 -1.56
N SER A 114 5.92 17.74 -2.01
CA SER A 114 5.07 18.80 -1.45
C SER A 114 3.78 18.23 -0.88
N ILE A 115 3.29 18.86 0.19
CA ILE A 115 2.06 18.45 0.89
C ILE A 115 1.15 19.67 0.99
N TYR A 116 -0.08 19.54 0.48
CA TYR A 116 -1.19 20.46 0.70
C TYR A 116 -2.04 19.94 1.86
N GLY A 117 -2.50 20.82 2.77
CA GLY A 117 -3.25 20.40 3.97
C GLY A 117 -2.37 19.84 5.10
N LYS A 118 -1.10 20.27 5.17
CA LYS A 118 -0.11 19.76 6.14
C LYS A 118 -0.57 19.86 7.60
N GLU A 119 -1.27 20.93 7.96
CA GLU A 119 -1.75 21.14 9.34
C GLU A 119 -2.72 20.05 9.78
N LYS A 120 -3.69 19.71 8.93
CA LYS A 120 -4.66 18.63 9.20
C LYS A 120 -4.00 17.25 9.21
N LEU A 121 -3.09 17.01 8.26
CA LEU A 121 -2.29 15.78 8.27
C LEU A 121 -1.51 15.60 9.58
N GLN A 122 -0.94 16.70 10.08
CA GLN A 122 -0.21 16.70 11.35
C GLN A 122 -1.11 16.34 12.53
N THR A 123 -2.36 16.83 12.54
CA THR A 123 -3.36 16.43 13.56
C THR A 123 -3.58 14.91 13.58
N TYR A 124 -3.71 14.28 12.42
CA TYR A 124 -3.85 12.81 12.36
C TYR A 124 -2.59 12.10 12.85
N ILE A 125 -1.40 12.55 12.47
CA ILE A 125 -0.14 11.94 12.92
C ILE A 125 0.03 12.07 14.44
N ASP A 126 -0.30 13.22 15.02
CA ASP A 126 -0.17 13.43 16.46
C ASP A 126 -1.17 12.61 17.26
N SER A 127 -2.36 12.34 16.71
CA SER A 127 -3.34 11.44 17.33
C SER A 127 -2.79 10.02 17.54
N ILE A 128 -1.89 9.54 16.68
CA ILE A 128 -1.22 8.22 16.81
C ILE A 128 -0.32 8.21 18.06
N LYS A 129 0.45 9.28 18.27
CA LYS A 129 1.36 9.40 19.43
C LYS A 129 0.54 9.41 20.73
N LEU A 130 -0.56 10.16 20.75
CA LEU A 130 -1.45 10.22 21.89
C LEU A 130 -2.09 8.86 22.18
N PHE A 131 -2.44 8.08 21.15
CA PHE A 131 -3.00 6.75 21.31
C PHE A 131 -1.98 5.75 21.88
N ASN A 132 -0.73 5.79 21.43
CA ASN A 132 0.33 4.92 21.95
C ASN A 132 0.62 5.18 23.43
N ASN A 133 0.73 6.45 23.83
CA ASN A 133 1.03 6.81 25.23
C ASN A 133 -0.07 6.34 26.20
N ARG A 134 -1.34 6.35 25.79
CA ARG A 134 -2.45 5.84 26.62
C ARG A 134 -2.40 4.33 26.81
N LYS A 135 -1.94 3.60 25.79
CA LYS A 135 -1.83 2.14 25.84
C LYS A 135 -0.70 1.67 26.76
N GLU A 136 0.37 2.45 26.86
CA GLU A 136 1.46 2.22 27.81
C GLU A 136 1.01 2.47 29.25
N ALA A 137 0.30 3.57 29.51
CA ALA A 137 -0.26 3.85 30.84
C ALA A 137 -1.26 2.79 31.33
N SER A 138 -2.01 2.12 30.42
CA SER A 138 -2.93 1.03 30.76
C SER A 138 -2.28 -0.35 30.93
N LYS A 139 -0.96 -0.48 30.71
CA LYS A 139 -0.21 -1.74 30.90
C LYS A 139 0.49 -1.83 32.26
N ASP A 140 0.55 -0.72 33.00
CA ASP A 140 1.17 -0.62 34.32
C ASP A 140 0.15 -0.73 35.47
N GLU A 141 -1.11 -1.08 35.18
CA GLU A 141 -2.16 -1.50 36.13
C GLU A 141 -2.48 -2.99 35.98
#